data_AF-A0A317T222-F1
#
_entry.id   AF-A0A317T222-F1
#
_cell.length_a   1.000
_cell.length_b   1.000
_cell.length_c   1.000
_cell.angle_alpha   90.00
_cell.angle_beta   90.00
_cell.angle_gamma   90.00
#
_symmetry.space_group_name_H-M   'P 1'
#
loop_
_entity.id
_entity.type
_entity.pdbx_description
1 polymer ?
#
loop_
_entity_poly.entity_id
_entity_poly.type
_entity_poly.pdbx_seq_one_letter_code
_entity_poly.pdbx_strand_id
1 'polypeptide(L)'
;YWMLILDSYESHVNTESNEYCQENNLVPSYLLAYSSYLTQLLDLGVFSALKKAYSTQISFLARTNITYIIKDNFFHIFWATFKATFIEQNIKSSFQGADLVLFDVEVV
;
A
#
# COMPACT_ATOMS: atom_id res chain seq x y z
N TYR A 1 -17.89 -4.70 11.07
CA TYR A 1 -16.46 -4.86 11.40
C TYR A 1 -15.65 -4.77 10.13
N TRP A 2 -14.55 -4.03 10.14
CA TRP A 2 -13.60 -3.97 9.02
C TRP A 2 -12.37 -4.80 9.37
N MET A 3 -11.76 -5.47 8.40
CA MET A 3 -10.53 -6.24 8.62
C MET A 3 -9.33 -5.33 8.34
N LEU A 4 -8.34 -5.37 9.24
CA LEU A 4 -7.06 -4.67 9.07
C LEU A 4 -5.95 -5.72 8.91
N ILE A 5 -5.33 -5.79 7.73
CA ILE A 5 -4.22 -6.72 7.46
C ILE A 5 -2.91 -5.96 7.65
N LEU A 6 -2.04 -6.47 8.53
CA LEU A 6 -0.74 -5.90 8.86
C LEU A 6 0.36 -6.95 8.64
N ASP A 7 1.59 -6.51 8.40
CA ASP A 7 2.71 -7.42 8.55
C ASP A 7 2.94 -7.73 10.04
N SER A 8 3.56 -8.87 10.36
CA SER A 8 3.86 -9.22 11.76
C SER A 8 5.10 -8.50 12.30
N TYR A 9 5.40 -7.29 11.81
CA TYR A 9 6.52 -6.55 12.37
C TYR A 9 6.22 -6.19 13.83
N GLU A 10 7.21 -6.36 14.71
CA GLU A 10 7.02 -6.35 16.17
C GLU A 10 6.33 -5.08 16.69
N SER A 11 6.48 -3.93 16.02
CA SER A 11 5.81 -2.70 16.43
C SER A 11 4.30 -2.71 16.22
N HIS A 12 3.76 -3.56 15.35
CA HIS A 12 2.33 -3.69 15.10
C HIS A 12 1.65 -4.66 16.08
N VAL A 13 2.42 -5.56 16.69
CA VAL A 13 1.91 -6.59 17.61
C VAL A 13 2.11 -6.10 19.05
N ASN A 14 1.43 -5.02 19.41
CA ASN A 14 1.44 -4.48 20.77
C ASN A 14 0.01 -4.24 21.30
N THR A 15 -0.10 -4.12 22.62
CA THR A 15 -1.39 -3.97 23.31
C THR A 15 -2.15 -2.73 22.83
N GLU A 16 -1.46 -1.60 22.67
CA GLU A 16 -2.05 -0.32 22.24
C GLU A 16 -2.70 -0.42 20.85
N SER A 17 -2.04 -1.10 19.91
CA SER A 17 -2.57 -1.29 18.55
C SER A 17 -3.82 -2.18 18.54
N ASN A 18 -3.86 -3.21 19.39
CA ASN A 18 -5.03 -4.07 19.52
C ASN A 18 -6.20 -3.35 20.21
N GLU A 19 -5.93 -2.56 21.26
CA GLU A 19 -6.93 -1.73 21.93
C GLU A 19 -7.56 -0.73 20.95
N TYR A 20 -6.73 -0.02 20.17
CA TYR A 20 -7.21 0.87 19.11
C TYR A 20 -8.10 0.14 18.10
N CYS A 21 -7.72 -1.07 17.68
CA CYS A 21 -8.54 -1.86 16.76
C CYS A 21 -9.89 -2.22 17.38
N GLN A 22 -9.93 -2.62 18.65
CA GLN A 22 -11.16 -2.96 19.36
C GLN A 22 -12.10 -1.74 19.46
N GLU A 23 -11.57 -0.58 19.86
CA GLU A 23 -12.34 0.67 19.95
C GLU A 23 -12.96 1.10 18.61
N ASN A 24 -12.28 0.79 17.49
CA ASN A 24 -12.69 1.18 16.15
C ASN A 24 -13.43 0.07 15.37
N ASN A 25 -13.81 -1.03 16.02
CA ASN A 25 -14.46 -2.18 15.37
C ASN A 25 -13.65 -2.76 14.18
N LEU A 26 -12.32 -2.76 14.34
CA LEU A 26 -11.36 -3.36 13.42
C LEU A 26 -10.96 -4.75 13.92
N VAL A 27 -10.88 -5.71 13.01
CA VAL A 27 -10.34 -7.05 13.28
C VAL A 27 -8.90 -7.09 12.74
N PRO A 28 -7.87 -7.01 13.58
CA PRO A 28 -6.49 -7.07 13.13
C PRO A 28 -6.14 -8.51 12.71
N SER A 29 -5.46 -8.64 11.57
CA SER A 29 -4.91 -9.89 11.04
C SER A 29 -3.45 -9.66 10.68
N TYR A 30 -2.56 -10.48 11.26
CA TYR A 30 -1.11 -10.33 11.10
C TYR A 30 -0.59 -11.42 10.15
N LEU A 31 0.07 -11.02 9.06
CA LEU A 31 0.73 -11.93 8.12
C LEU A 31 1.92 -12.61 8.80
N LEU A 32 2.19 -13.88 8.49
CA LEU A 32 3.32 -14.62 9.10
C LEU A 32 4.65 -13.90 8.87
N ALA A 33 5.50 -13.87 9.90
CA ALA A 33 6.87 -13.38 9.79
C ALA A 33 7.59 -14.10 8.65
N TYR A 34 8.41 -13.38 7.89
CA TYR A 34 9.12 -13.87 6.70
C TYR A 34 8.26 -14.22 5.47
N SER A 35 6.93 -14.02 5.52
CA SER A 35 6.06 -14.15 4.34
C SER A 35 5.92 -12.84 3.54
N SER A 36 6.46 -11.73 4.05
CA SER A 36 6.27 -10.37 3.54
C SER A 36 6.49 -10.25 2.03
N TYR A 37 7.55 -10.87 1.50
CA TYR A 37 7.87 -10.83 0.07
C TYR A 37 6.88 -11.61 -0.83
N LEU A 38 6.09 -12.54 -0.27
CA LEU A 38 5.08 -13.32 -0.97
C LEU A 38 3.65 -12.83 -0.71
N THR A 39 3.41 -12.24 0.46
CA THR A 39 2.04 -11.99 0.98
C THR A 39 1.72 -10.52 1.18
N GLN A 40 2.69 -9.60 1.04
CA GLN A 40 2.38 -8.16 1.03
C GLN A 40 1.72 -7.79 -0.31
N LEU A 41 0.40 -7.99 -0.35
CA LEU A 41 -0.52 -7.52 -1.37
C LEU A 41 -0.24 -6.10 -1.83
N LEU A 42 0.10 -5.21 -0.90
CA LEU A 42 0.41 -3.82 -1.21
C LEU A 42 1.67 -3.71 -2.07
N ASP A 43 2.72 -4.44 -1.71
CA ASP A 43 4.00 -4.45 -2.43
C ASP A 43 3.91 -5.11 -3.81
N LEU A 44 3.20 -6.23 -3.93
CA LEU A 44 2.93 -6.88 -5.22
C LEU A 44 1.95 -6.07 -6.08
N GLY A 45 1.06 -5.35 -5.42
CA GLY A 45 -0.06 -4.66 -6.02
C GLY A 45 0.19 -3.17 -6.26
N VAL A 46 -0.60 -2.33 -5.59
CA VAL A 46 -0.68 -0.89 -5.87
C VAL A 46 0.62 -0.14 -5.59
N PHE A 47 1.49 -0.63 -4.69
CA PHE A 47 2.80 -0.01 -4.46
C PHE A 47 3.74 -0.21 -5.66
N SER A 48 3.64 -1.34 -6.37
CA SER A 48 4.41 -1.56 -7.60
C SER A 48 4.05 -0.51 -8.67
N ALA A 49 2.75 -0.22 -8.82
CA ALA A 49 2.24 0.81 -9.72
C ALA A 49 2.71 2.21 -9.30
N LEU A 50 2.60 2.54 -8.00
CA LEU A 50 3.12 3.78 -7.42
C LEU A 50 4.62 3.94 -7.69
N LYS A 51 5.42 2.92 -7.39
CA LYS A 51 6.87 2.92 -7.59
C LYS A 51 7.22 3.17 -9.05
N LYS A 52 6.56 2.47 -9.97
CA LYS A 52 6.76 2.64 -11.42
C LYS A 52 6.42 4.06 -11.88
N ALA A 53 5.28 4.60 -11.45
CA ALA A 53 4.85 5.94 -11.83
C ALA A 53 5.79 7.01 -11.25
N TYR A 54 6.20 6.86 -9.99
CA TYR A 54 7.14 7.77 -9.35
C TYR A 54 8.52 7.73 -10.02
N SER A 55 9.08 6.53 -10.23
CA SER A 55 10.36 6.36 -10.96
C SER A 55 10.33 6.96 -12.36
N THR A 56 9.18 6.90 -13.04
CA THR A 56 8.98 7.55 -14.34
C THR A 56 9.08 9.07 -14.22
N GLN A 57 8.40 9.68 -13.25
CA GLN A 57 8.49 11.11 -13.00
C GLN A 57 9.92 11.55 -12.64
N ILE A 58 10.61 10.80 -11.78
CA ILE A 58 11.99 11.12 -11.42
C ILE A 58 12.93 11.02 -12.62
N SER A 59 12.73 10.01 -13.46
CA SER A 59 13.51 9.85 -14.70
C SER A 59 13.28 11.01 -15.67
N PHE A 60 12.05 11.55 -15.74
CA PHE A 60 11.75 12.75 -16.52
C PHE A 60 12.47 14.00 -15.97
N LEU A 61 12.39 14.23 -14.65
CA LEU A 61 13.05 15.37 -13.99
C LEU A 61 14.58 15.31 -14.12
N ALA A 62 15.17 14.12 -14.04
CA ALA A 62 16.60 13.91 -14.25
C ALA A 62 17.05 14.32 -15.67
N ARG A 63 16.22 14.07 -16.68
CA ARG A 63 16.49 14.50 -18.07
C ARG A 63 16.39 16.02 -18.25
N THR A 64 15.68 16.72 -17.36
CA THR A 64 15.54 18.18 -17.37
C THR A 64 16.56 18.89 -16.47
N ASN A 65 17.71 18.26 -16.18
CA ASN A 65 18.80 18.77 -15.33
C ASN A 65 18.45 18.99 -13.84
N ILE A 66 17.38 18.38 -13.33
CA ILE A 66 17.14 18.35 -11.88
C ILE A 66 17.89 17.14 -11.32
N THR A 67 19.00 17.40 -10.63
CA THR A 67 19.94 16.35 -10.17
C THR A 67 19.68 15.85 -8.76
N TYR A 68 18.85 16.54 -7.98
CA TYR A 68 18.50 16.12 -6.60
C TYR A 68 17.05 16.46 -6.25
N ILE A 69 16.43 15.57 -5.47
CA ILE A 69 15.08 15.76 -4.92
C ILE A 69 15.23 16.12 -3.45
N ILE A 70 14.79 17.32 -3.08
CA ILE A 70 14.67 17.72 -1.67
C ILE A 70 13.35 17.22 -1.08
N LYS A 71 13.25 17.21 0.25
CA LYS A 71 12.08 16.73 0.99
C LYS A 71 10.76 17.35 0.52
N ASP A 72 10.73 18.66 0.24
CA ASP A 72 9.54 19.36 -0.23
C ASP A 72 9.08 18.85 -1.61
N ASN A 73 10.03 18.72 -2.54
CA ASN A 73 9.75 18.21 -3.89
C ASN A 73 9.35 16.72 -3.85
N PHE A 74 9.94 15.93 -2.93
CA PHE A 74 9.56 14.54 -2.72
C PHE A 74 8.08 14.43 -2.41
N PHE A 75 7.59 15.14 -1.39
CA PHE A 75 6.19 15.04 -0.97
C PHE A 75 5.23 15.49 -2.07
N HIS A 76 5.58 16.55 -2.80
CA HIS A 76 4.73 17.03 -3.89
C HIS A 76 4.60 15.97 -5.02
N ILE A 77 5.74 15.44 -5.48
CA ILE A 77 5.77 14.43 -6.56
C ILE A 77 5.12 13.13 -6.08
N PHE A 78 5.45 12.70 -4.86
CA PHE A 78 4.88 11.50 -4.24
C PHE A 78 3.36 11.62 -4.13
N TRP A 79 2.85 12.72 -3.57
CA TRP A 79 1.42 12.90 -3.36
C TRP A 79 0.63 12.95 -4.68
N ALA A 80 1.17 13.64 -5.69
CA ALA A 80 0.57 13.65 -7.03
C ALA A 80 0.53 12.24 -7.64
N THR A 81 1.63 11.48 -7.50
CA THR A 81 1.71 10.10 -8.00
C THR A 81 0.78 9.17 -7.23
N PHE A 82 0.72 9.31 -5.91
CA PHE A 82 -0.15 8.55 -5.02
C PHE A 82 -1.61 8.69 -5.44
N LYS A 83 -2.11 9.92 -5.58
CA LYS A 83 -3.49 10.17 -6.04
C LYS A 83 -3.78 9.60 -7.43
N ALA A 84 -2.80 9.59 -8.32
CA ALA A 84 -2.95 9.05 -9.67
C ALA A 84 -2.94 7.51 -9.71
N THR A 85 -2.33 6.85 -8.71
CA THR A 85 -2.12 5.40 -8.70
C THR A 85 -3.04 4.66 -7.73
N PHE A 86 -3.39 5.26 -6.59
CA PHE A 86 -4.34 4.73 -5.60
C PHE A 86 -5.77 5.07 -5.99
N ILE A 87 -6.19 4.57 -7.14
CA ILE A 87 -7.58 4.61 -7.60
C ILE A 87 -8.20 3.21 -7.46
N GLU A 88 -9.51 3.16 -7.29
CA GLU A 88 -10.27 1.91 -7.09
C GLU A 88 -9.94 0.85 -8.14
N GLN A 89 -9.83 1.24 -9.41
CA GLN A 89 -9.50 0.34 -10.51
C GLN A 89 -8.13 -0.34 -10.32
N ASN A 90 -7.10 0.43 -9.96
CA ASN A 90 -5.75 -0.11 -9.75
C ASN A 90 -5.68 -0.97 -8.50
N ILE A 91 -6.41 -0.59 -7.45
CA ILE A 91 -6.52 -1.39 -6.22
C ILE A 91 -7.17 -2.74 -6.55
N LYS A 92 -8.38 -2.76 -7.14
CA LYS A 92 -9.07 -4.00 -7.51
C LYS A 92 -8.22 -4.90 -8.41
N SER A 93 -7.60 -4.32 -9.44
CA SER A 93 -6.72 -5.07 -10.36
C SER A 93 -5.49 -5.64 -9.64
N SER A 94 -4.94 -4.94 -8.66
CA SER A 94 -3.80 -5.38 -7.87
C SER A 94 -4.12 -6.60 -6.99
N PHE A 95 -5.29 -6.58 -6.35
CA PHE A 95 -5.78 -7.72 -5.56
C PHE A 95 -6.04 -8.94 -6.45
N GLN A 96 -6.69 -8.74 -7.60
CA GLN A 96 -6.92 -9.80 -8.60
C GLN A 96 -5.60 -10.41 -9.12
N GLY A 97 -4.59 -9.58 -9.41
CA GLY A 97 -3.28 -10.04 -9.89
C GLY A 97 -2.47 -10.84 -8.87
N ALA A 98 -2.83 -10.75 -7.58
CA ALA A 98 -2.25 -11.55 -6.51
C ALA A 98 -3.08 -12.81 -6.19
N ASP A 99 -4.01 -13.19 -7.07
CA ASP A 99 -5.00 -14.26 -6.88
C ASP A 99 -5.88 -14.09 -5.63
N LEU A 100 -6.06 -12.83 -5.19
CA LEU A 100 -6.86 -12.47 -4.03
C LEU A 100 -8.11 -11.73 -4.50
N VAL A 101 -9.18 -12.48 -4.70
CA VAL A 101 -10.49 -11.92 -5.07
C VAL A 101 -11.13 -11.36 -3.79
N LEU A 102 -11.44 -10.06 -3.79
CA LEU A 102 -12.23 -9.45 -2.72
C LEU A 102 -13.59 -10.13 -2.66
N PHE A 103 -13.93 -10.69 -1.50
CA PHE A 103 -15.21 -11.36 -1.27
C PHE A 103 -16.36 -10.38 -1.49
N ASP A 104 -17.26 -10.72 -2.41
CA ASP A 104 -18.47 -9.94 -2.67
C ASP A 104 -19.62 -10.50 -1.82
N VAL A 105 -20.05 -9.72 -0.82
CA VAL A 105 -21.10 -10.10 0.12
C VAL A 105 -22.48 -10.05 -0.54
N GLU A 106 -22.65 -9.32 -1.65
CA GLU A 106 -23.95 -9.17 -2.34
C GLU A 106 -24.26 -10.31 -3.31
N VAL A 107 -23.28 -11.17 -3.60
CA VAL A 107 -23.41 -12.30 -4.53
C VAL A 107 -23.77 -13.62 -3.81
N VAL A 108 -23.96 -13.58 -2.47
CA VAL A 108 -24.27 -14.74 -1.63
C VAL A 108 -25.67 -14.65 -1.01
#